data_AF-A0A9W7GKA7-F1
#
_entry.id   AF-A0A9W7GKA7-F1
#
_cell.length_a   1.000
_cell.length_b   1.000
_cell.length_c   1.000
_cell.angle_alpha   90.00
_cell.angle_beta   90.00
_cell.angle_gamma   90.00
#
_symmetry.space_group_name_H-M   'P 1'
#
loop_
_entity.id
_entity.type
_entity.pdbx_description
1 polymer ?
#
loop_
_entity_poly.entity_id
_entity_poly.type
_entity_poly.pdbx_seq_one_letter_code
_entity_poly.pdbx_strand_id
1 'polypeptide(L)'
;MRVGGRRRVIVPPKLGYALGGGPVPRGARERRKLNKLIDKMNDEGGGRFVFDVELLGVNEDEGDVGLYDDDVVGVEDFEKLKENVRRMSTKGQTGEEELLEDMKGEKGVLEPDRR
;
A
#
# COMPACT_ATOMS: atom_id res chain seq x y z
N MET A 1 -3.84 -16.80 -13.04
CA MET A 1 -4.77 -17.35 -14.06
C MET A 1 -4.16 -18.63 -14.63
N ARG A 2 -4.91 -19.51 -15.30
CA ARG A 2 -4.32 -20.62 -16.07
C ARG A 2 -3.99 -20.13 -17.49
N VAL A 3 -2.97 -20.70 -18.12
CA VAL A 3 -2.59 -20.39 -19.52
C VAL A 3 -3.80 -20.60 -20.44
N GLY A 4 -4.03 -19.67 -21.35
CA GLY A 4 -5.21 -19.60 -22.22
C GLY A 4 -6.47 -19.04 -21.53
N GLY A 5 -6.42 -18.74 -20.23
CA GLY A 5 -7.54 -18.15 -19.51
C GLY A 5 -7.77 -16.69 -19.92
N ARG A 6 -9.03 -16.30 -20.07
CA ARG A 6 -9.46 -14.91 -20.30
C ARG A 6 -10.28 -14.41 -19.11
N ARG A 7 -9.98 -13.21 -18.62
CA ARG A 7 -10.73 -12.58 -17.53
C ARG A 7 -10.80 -11.07 -17.70
N ARG A 8 -11.85 -10.48 -17.14
CA ARG A 8 -11.96 -9.03 -16.97
C ARG A 8 -11.46 -8.64 -15.58
N VAL A 9 -10.57 -7.68 -15.50
CA VAL A 9 -9.98 -7.18 -14.25
C VAL A 9 -10.34 -5.71 -14.07
N ILE A 10 -10.73 -5.36 -12.84
CA ILE A 10 -11.04 -3.97 -12.48
C ILE A 10 -9.91 -3.49 -11.58
N VAL A 11 -9.16 -2.51 -12.04
CA VAL A 11 -7.93 -2.05 -11.39
C VAL A 11 -8.11 -0.60 -10.93
N PRO A 12 -7.81 -0.30 -9.65
CA PRO A 12 -7.86 1.08 -9.17
C PRO A 12 -6.79 1.95 -9.85
N PRO A 13 -7.02 3.27 -9.99
CA PRO A 13 -6.10 4.14 -10.74
C PRO A 13 -4.66 4.11 -10.22
N LYS A 14 -4.51 4.03 -8.89
CA LYS A 14 -3.21 3.91 -8.20
C LYS A 14 -2.40 2.66 -8.54
N LEU A 15 -3.02 1.60 -9.06
CA LEU A 15 -2.32 0.36 -9.40
C LEU A 15 -2.12 0.21 -10.92
N GLY A 16 -3.04 0.72 -11.73
CA GLY A 16 -3.05 0.46 -13.19
C GLY A 16 -1.98 1.21 -13.97
N TYR A 17 -1.70 2.48 -13.63
CA TYR A 17 -0.77 3.34 -14.39
C TYR A 17 0.21 4.13 -13.52
N ALA A 18 0.20 3.97 -12.20
CA ALA A 18 1.06 4.75 -11.29
C ALA A 18 2.57 4.55 -11.51
N LEU A 19 2.99 3.39 -12.01
CA LEU A 19 4.39 3.09 -12.35
C LEU A 19 4.63 3.01 -13.86
N GLY A 20 3.70 3.54 -14.67
CA GLY A 20 3.78 3.46 -16.14
C GLY A 20 3.55 2.05 -16.72
N GLY A 21 3.09 1.09 -15.91
CA GLY A 21 2.94 -0.32 -16.30
C GLY A 21 1.68 -0.70 -17.07
N GLY A 22 0.76 0.25 -17.31
CA GLY A 22 -0.48 -0.01 -18.05
C GLY A 22 -0.31 0.04 -19.58
N PRO A 23 -1.23 -0.55 -20.36
CA PRO A 23 -1.14 -0.57 -21.81
C PRO A 23 -1.19 0.85 -22.42
N VAL A 24 -0.12 1.24 -23.10
CA VAL A 24 -0.02 2.57 -23.71
C VAL A 24 -0.52 2.56 -25.15
N PRO A 25 -1.47 3.43 -25.54
CA PRO A 25 -1.94 3.55 -26.91
C PRO A 25 -0.80 3.84 -27.89
N ARG A 26 -0.88 3.31 -29.12
CA ARG A 26 0.19 3.52 -30.13
C ARG A 26 0.31 4.98 -30.58
N GLY A 27 -0.81 5.70 -30.71
CA GLY A 27 -0.82 7.06 -31.25
C GLY A 27 -0.64 8.17 -30.20
N ALA A 28 0.02 9.26 -30.61
CA ALA A 28 0.35 10.38 -29.72
C ALA A 28 -0.86 11.17 -29.22
N ARG A 29 -1.97 11.18 -29.97
CA ARG A 29 -3.22 11.84 -29.55
C ARG A 29 -3.93 11.02 -28.48
N GLU A 30 -3.96 9.71 -28.67
CA GLU A 30 -4.57 8.74 -27.78
C GLU A 30 -3.79 8.67 -26.46
N ARG A 31 -2.46 8.71 -26.50
CA ARG A 31 -1.61 8.84 -25.30
C ARG A 31 -1.93 10.10 -24.51
N ARG A 32 -2.03 11.26 -25.18
CA ARG A 32 -2.41 12.52 -24.51
C ARG A 32 -3.80 12.44 -23.88
N LYS A 33 -4.76 11.79 -24.54
CA LYS A 33 -6.10 11.57 -24.00
C LYS A 33 -6.07 10.66 -22.77
N LEU A 34 -5.31 9.57 -22.82
CA LEU A 34 -5.13 8.65 -21.70
C LEU A 34 -4.52 9.37 -20.49
N ASN A 35 -3.44 10.14 -20.68
CA ASN A 35 -2.80 10.88 -19.59
C ASN A 35 -3.78 11.86 -18.93
N LYS A 36 -4.51 12.65 -19.74
CA LYS A 36 -5.55 13.55 -19.21
C LYS A 36 -6.63 12.83 -18.40
N LEU A 37 -6.99 11.61 -18.79
CA LEU A 37 -7.98 10.81 -18.05
C LEU A 37 -7.38 10.27 -16.74
N ILE A 38 -6.12 9.82 -16.74
CA ILE A 38 -5.40 9.39 -15.54
C ILE A 38 -5.29 10.53 -14.54
N ASP A 39 -4.84 11.70 -15.00
CA ASP A 39 -4.68 12.89 -14.16
C ASP A 39 -6.01 13.26 -13.51
N LYS A 40 -7.09 13.33 -14.30
CA LYS A 40 -8.43 13.61 -13.80
C LYS A 40 -8.92 12.59 -12.77
N MET A 41 -8.67 11.29 -13.00
CA MET A 41 -9.04 10.22 -12.06
C MET A 41 -8.27 10.32 -10.73
N ASN A 42 -7.00 10.74 -10.78
CA ASN A 42 -6.21 10.96 -9.58
C ASN A 42 -6.71 12.18 -8.80
N ASP A 43 -7.00 13.29 -9.49
CA ASP A 43 -7.47 14.53 -8.88
C ASP A 43 -8.86 14.37 -8.24
N GLU A 44 -9.77 13.67 -8.91
CA GLU A 44 -11.13 13.41 -8.40
C GLU A 44 -11.18 12.23 -7.41
N GLY A 45 -10.04 11.56 -7.16
CA GLY A 45 -9.95 10.42 -6.24
C GLY A 45 -10.83 9.23 -6.66
N GLY A 46 -11.15 9.11 -7.95
CA GLY A 46 -12.21 8.25 -8.45
C GLY A 46 -11.91 7.65 -9.82
N GLY A 47 -12.77 6.74 -10.26
CA GLY A 47 -12.60 5.99 -11.52
C GLY A 47 -11.92 4.63 -11.34
N ARG A 48 -12.12 3.76 -12.33
CA ARG A 48 -11.55 2.40 -12.34
C ARG A 48 -11.17 2.04 -13.76
N PHE A 49 -10.02 1.39 -13.92
CA PHE A 49 -9.64 0.79 -15.18
C PHE A 49 -10.27 -0.59 -15.30
N VAL A 50 -10.76 -0.92 -16.50
CA VAL A 50 -11.30 -2.23 -16.81
C VAL A 50 -10.46 -2.80 -17.94
N PHE A 51 -9.82 -3.94 -17.67
CA PHE A 51 -8.96 -4.62 -18.62
C PHE A 51 -9.53 -6.00 -18.93
N ASP A 52 -9.65 -6.32 -20.21
CA ASP A 52 -9.83 -7.70 -20.65
C ASP A 52 -8.43 -8.29 -20.89
N VAL A 53 -8.05 -9.26 -20.07
CA VAL A 53 -6.71 -9.88 -20.08
C VAL A 53 -6.79 -11.34 -20.49
N GLU A 54 -5.79 -11.77 -21.26
CA GLU A 54 -5.58 -13.16 -21.66
C GLU A 54 -4.18 -13.58 -21.22
N LEU A 55 -4.07 -14.71 -20.51
CA LEU A 55 -2.77 -15.25 -20.12
C LEU A 55 -2.24 -16.11 -21.27
N LEU A 56 -1.34 -15.57 -22.08
CA LEU A 56 -0.81 -16.26 -23.26
C LEU A 56 0.18 -17.38 -22.91
N GLY A 57 0.94 -17.21 -21.85
CA GLY A 57 1.95 -18.16 -21.41
C GLY A 57 2.49 -17.78 -20.04
N VAL A 58 3.15 -18.72 -19.39
CA VAL A 58 3.96 -18.49 -18.20
C VAL A 58 5.37 -18.90 -18.62
N ASN A 59 6.29 -17.94 -18.58
CA ASN A 59 7.70 -18.25 -18.76
C ASN A 59 8.25 -18.48 -17.35
N GLU A 60 8.64 -19.71 -17.08
CA GLU A 60 9.40 -20.05 -15.88
C GLU A 60 10.82 -19.51 -16.10
N ASP A 61 11.31 -18.70 -15.16
CA ASP A 61 12.67 -18.17 -15.23
C ASP A 61 13.64 -19.32 -14.93
N GLU A 62 14.51 -19.66 -15.87
CA GLU A 62 15.54 -20.69 -15.68
C GLU A 62 16.52 -20.33 -14.54
N GLY A 63 16.59 -19.05 -14.16
CA GLY A 63 17.33 -18.55 -12.99
C GLY A 63 16.56 -18.60 -11.67
N ASP A 64 15.27 -18.95 -11.69
CA ASP A 64 14.47 -19.21 -10.49
C ASP A 64 14.75 -20.64 -9.99
N VAL A 65 15.94 -20.82 -9.45
CA VAL A 65 16.43 -22.09 -8.89
C VAL A 65 15.70 -22.50 -7.60
N GLY A 66 14.69 -21.76 -7.16
CA GLY A 66 14.02 -21.96 -5.87
C GLY A 66 14.95 -21.69 -4.68
N LEU A 67 15.95 -20.81 -4.84
CA LEU A 67 16.87 -20.47 -3.76
C LEU A 67 16.21 -19.58 -2.69
N TYR A 68 15.09 -18.95 -3.05
CA TYR A 68 14.21 -18.21 -2.16
C TYR A 68 12.79 -18.74 -2.37
N ASP A 69 12.36 -19.67 -1.53
CA ASP A 69 10.93 -19.91 -1.37
C ASP A 69 10.32 -18.67 -0.72
N ASP A 70 9.22 -18.15 -1.25
CA ASP A 70 8.39 -17.20 -0.50
C ASP A 70 7.98 -17.93 0.79
N ASP A 71 8.47 -17.46 1.95
CA ASP A 71 8.10 -18.04 3.24
C ASP A 71 6.58 -18.05 3.37
N VAL A 72 5.99 -19.24 3.23
CA VAL A 72 4.56 -19.44 3.48
C VAL A 72 4.39 -19.32 4.98
N VAL A 73 4.00 -18.13 5.44
CA VAL A 73 3.75 -17.84 6.86
C VAL A 73 2.80 -18.91 7.40
N GLY A 74 3.33 -19.76 8.29
CA GLY A 74 2.54 -20.81 8.93
C GLY A 74 1.46 -20.21 9.82
N VAL A 75 0.42 -21.00 10.11
CA VAL A 75 -0.64 -20.60 11.05
C VAL A 75 -0.05 -20.18 12.40
N GLU A 76 1.00 -20.86 12.85
CA GLU A 76 1.72 -20.56 14.10
C GLU A 76 2.44 -19.21 14.07
N ASP A 77 3.03 -18.84 12.94
CA ASP A 77 3.72 -17.55 12.79
C ASP A 77 2.73 -16.39 12.71
N PHE A 78 1.56 -16.64 12.12
CA PHE A 78 0.44 -15.69 12.16
C PHE A 78 -0.11 -15.49 13.58
N GLU A 79 -0.19 -16.54 14.39
CA GLU A 79 -0.59 -16.45 15.79
C GLU A 79 0.41 -15.65 16.63
N LYS A 80 1.71 -15.91 16.45
CA LYS A 80 2.79 -15.13 17.09
C LYS A 80 2.74 -13.66 16.68
N LEU A 81 2.49 -13.37 15.41
CA LEU A 81 2.35 -12.01 14.91
C LEU A 81 1.16 -11.30 15.58
N LYS A 82 0.02 -11.98 15.70
CA LYS A 82 -1.18 -11.45 16.36
C LYS A 82 -0.95 -11.17 17.85
N GLU A 83 -0.21 -12.04 18.54
CA GLU A 83 0.18 -11.83 19.93
C GLU A 83 1.12 -10.62 20.07
N ASN A 84 2.13 -10.51 19.20
CA ASN A 84 3.08 -9.40 19.20
C ASN A 84 2.41 -8.06 18.90
N VAL A 85 1.49 -8.00 17.93
CA VAL A 85 0.71 -6.80 17.63
C VAL A 85 -0.15 -6.40 18.83
N ARG A 86 -0.83 -7.35 19.48
CA ARG A 86 -1.60 -7.06 20.72
C ARG A 86 -0.72 -6.55 21.85
N ARG A 87 0.44 -7.16 22.06
CA ARG A 87 1.42 -6.76 23.08
C ARG A 87 1.95 -5.34 22.79
N MET A 88 2.16 -4.98 21.53
CA MET A 88 2.56 -3.61 21.16
C MET A 88 1.43 -2.60 21.37
N SER A 89 0.17 -2.97 21.09
CA SER A 89 -0.98 -2.10 21.36
C SER A 89 -1.17 -1.82 22.86
N THR A 90 -0.97 -2.82 23.72
CA THR A 90 -1.05 -2.60 25.18
C THR A 90 0.14 -1.80 25.71
N LYS A 91 1.35 -2.01 25.15
CA LYS A 91 2.55 -1.26 25.54
C LYS A 91 2.50 0.21 25.11
N GLY A 92 1.86 0.50 23.99
CA GLY A 92 1.60 1.86 23.51
C GLY A 92 0.67 2.65 24.43
N GLN A 93 -0.36 2.02 25.00
CA GLN A 93 -1.27 2.67 25.96
C GLN A 93 -0.59 2.97 27.31
N THR A 94 0.28 2.08 27.80
CA THR A 94 1.05 2.34 29.04
C THR A 94 2.14 3.41 28.87
N GLY A 95 2.72 3.56 27.67
CA GLY A 95 3.73 4.59 27.41
C GLY A 95 3.15 6.01 27.27
N GLU A 96 1.89 6.13 26.86
CA GLU A 96 1.19 7.42 26.78
C GLU A 96 0.73 7.94 28.16
N GLU A 97 0.43 7.05 29.12
CA GLU A 97 0.08 7.45 30.50
C GLU A 97 1.29 7.92 31.32
N GLU A 98 2.47 7.29 31.19
CA GLU A 98 3.70 7.74 31.88
C GLU A 98 4.17 9.14 31.41
N LEU A 99 4.08 9.42 30.10
CA LEU A 99 4.49 10.73 29.55
C LEU A 99 3.55 11.88 29.96
N LEU A 100 2.28 11.58 30.30
CA LEU A 100 1.29 12.57 30.73
C LEU A 100 1.39 12.93 32.23
N GLU A 101 2.00 12.09 33.05
CA GLU A 101 2.26 12.40 34.47
C GLU A 101 3.51 13.28 34.65
N ASP A 102 4.58 13.03 33.88
CA ASP A 102 5.81 13.84 33.94
C ASP A 102 5.59 15.30 33.49
N MET A 103 4.64 15.55 32.58
CA MET A 103 4.29 16.90 32.13
C MET A 103 3.38 17.69 33.09
N LYS A 104 2.83 17.07 34.14
CA LYS A 104 2.03 17.78 35.16
C LYS A 104 2.83 18.23 36.37
N GLY A 105 4.11 17.83 36.47
CA GLY A 105 5.00 18.18 37.58
C GLY A 105 5.65 19.56 37.52
N GLU A 106 5.77 20.19 36.33
CA GLU A 106 6.42 21.49 36.19
C GLU A 106 5.41 22.64 35.97
N LYS A 107 4.66 22.99 37.03
CA LYS A 107 4.15 24.36 37.16
C LYS A 107 5.15 25.18 37.99
N GLY A 108 6.27 25.51 37.38
CA GLY A 108 7.16 26.57 37.82
C GLY A 108 6.54 27.93 37.52
N VAL A 109 6.31 28.70 38.58
CA VAL A 109 5.74 30.05 38.59
C VAL A 109 6.58 31.01 37.72
N LEU A 110 5.96 31.67 36.76
CA LEU A 110 6.51 32.88 36.13
C LEU A 110 5.54 34.03 36.40
N GLU A 111 5.89 34.83 37.41
CA GLU A 111 5.26 36.14 37.65
C GLU A 111 5.63 37.11 36.52
N PRO A 112 4.69 37.91 35.99
CA PRO A 112 5.02 38.98 35.07
C PRO A 112 5.44 40.23 35.85
N ASP A 113 6.72 40.57 35.73
CA ASP A 113 7.32 41.79 36.26
C ASP A 113 6.68 43.04 35.59
N ARG A 114 6.12 43.93 36.41
CA ARG A 114 5.57 45.22 35.96
C ARG A 114 6.57 46.32 36.25
N ARG A 115 7.16 46.94 35.22
CA ARG A 115 7.51 48.37 35.18
C ARG A 115 7.46 48.92 33.77
#